data_AF-A0A8H5NAH7-F1
#
_entry.id   AF-A0A8H5NAH7-F1
#
_cell.length_a   1.000
_cell.length_b   1.000
_cell.length_c   1.000
_cell.angle_alpha   90.00
_cell.angle_beta   90.00
_cell.angle_gamma   90.00
#
_symmetry.space_group_name_H-M   'P 1'
#
loop_
_entity.id
_entity.type
_entity.pdbx_description
1 polymer ?
#
loop_
_entity_poly.entity_id
_entity_poly.type
_entity_poly.pdbx_seq_one_letter_code
_entity_poly.pdbx_strand_id
1 'polypeptide(L)'
;MSLSSVYAALEPYIDIPFNASLSGILFLAYRCLICKPGLLLIIVYTTSAIIILFDRTSTKGEMAKTMATMPLGLGSVLLFIVASGPTKAEWLHAFTIYVNFAVYGNILMMVATPYGGTFRGICCKVACLSLSAWIVLQGYQVQWKTIMLHDDLFVFTASSKSWIFAHAVYRFILLTLPCFGSGRRHRLMEVYSLGLTYLLSWSTGLPFEYCFGMADTIVAPAVTAWSSVSKTFNLIPRDVRKGQSSESGISDAGDIWLGIVALAVAAYAGLKALSLSR
;
A
#
# COMPACT_ATOMS: atom_id res chain seq x y z
N MET A 1 23.23 8.37 -22.69
CA MET A 1 23.35 7.80 -21.33
C MET A 1 23.05 6.31 -21.44
N SER A 2 23.98 5.42 -21.13
CA SER A 2 23.77 3.97 -21.33
C SER A 2 22.84 3.41 -20.26
N LEU A 3 22.03 2.39 -20.60
CA LEU A 3 21.19 1.65 -19.64
C LEU A 3 22.00 1.10 -18.46
N SER A 4 23.26 0.72 -18.69
CA SER A 4 24.19 0.29 -17.64
C SER A 4 24.53 1.38 -16.62
N SER A 5 24.65 2.63 -17.06
CA SER A 5 24.93 3.78 -16.18
C SER A 5 23.71 4.16 -15.33
N VAL A 6 22.50 4.04 -15.88
CA VAL A 6 21.24 4.25 -15.13
C VAL A 6 21.04 3.13 -14.11
N TYR A 7 21.30 1.88 -14.50
CA TYR A 7 21.19 0.72 -13.62
C TYR A 7 22.12 0.87 -12.41
N ALA A 8 23.39 1.19 -12.63
CA ALA A 8 24.37 1.39 -11.57
C ALA A 8 24.02 2.55 -10.62
N ALA A 9 23.35 3.59 -11.13
CA ALA A 9 22.90 4.73 -10.32
C ALA A 9 21.66 4.41 -9.47
N LEU A 10 20.76 3.55 -9.94
CA LEU A 10 19.50 3.21 -9.26
C LEU A 10 19.62 2.03 -8.30
N GLU A 11 20.54 1.10 -8.56
CA GLU A 11 20.75 -0.10 -7.75
C GLU A 11 20.91 0.19 -6.24
N PRO A 12 21.64 1.24 -5.78
CA PRO A 12 21.74 1.55 -4.35
C PRO A 12 20.39 1.92 -3.72
N TYR A 13 19.43 2.39 -4.52
CA TYR A 13 18.17 2.94 -4.04
C TYR A 13 16.99 1.99 -4.26
N ILE A 14 17.03 1.13 -5.27
CA ILE A 14 15.93 0.24 -5.65
C ILE A 14 16.46 -1.18 -5.83
N ASP A 15 15.73 -2.16 -5.32
CA ASP A 15 16.00 -3.58 -5.58
C ASP A 15 15.45 -3.92 -6.98
N ILE A 16 16.26 -3.73 -8.02
CA ILE A 16 15.85 -3.88 -9.42
C ILE A 16 15.29 -5.28 -9.73
N PRO A 17 15.94 -6.41 -9.37
CA PRO A 17 15.39 -7.74 -9.67
C PRO A 17 14.06 -8.00 -8.94
N PHE A 18 13.93 -7.53 -7.69
CA PHE A 18 12.66 -7.60 -6.97
C PHE A 18 11.55 -6.80 -7.65
N ASN A 19 11.85 -5.59 -8.10
CA ASN A 19 10.86 -4.70 -8.71
C ASN A 19 10.49 -5.13 -10.14
N ALA A 20 11.42 -5.71 -10.91
CA ALA A 20 11.13 -6.27 -12.22
C ALA A 20 10.14 -7.45 -12.13
N SER A 21 10.42 -8.41 -11.23
CA SER A 21 9.54 -9.55 -10.98
C SER A 21 8.18 -9.12 -10.37
N LEU A 22 8.19 -8.18 -9.42
CA LEU A 22 6.97 -7.60 -8.87
C LEU A 22 6.11 -6.93 -9.94
N SER A 23 6.70 -6.20 -10.89
CA SER A 23 5.97 -5.58 -12.00
C SER A 23 5.23 -6.63 -12.84
N GLY A 24 5.87 -7.78 -13.11
CA GLY A 24 5.22 -8.91 -13.77
C GLY A 24 4.07 -9.51 -12.97
N ILE A 25 4.24 -9.67 -11.65
CA ILE A 25 3.20 -10.15 -10.73
C ILE A 25 2.01 -9.18 -10.72
N LEU A 26 2.26 -7.88 -10.63
CA LEU A 26 1.22 -6.85 -10.62
C LEU A 26 0.47 -6.78 -11.95
N PHE A 27 1.17 -6.91 -13.07
CA PHE A 27 0.52 -6.99 -14.39
C PHE A 27 -0.39 -8.22 -14.49
N LEU A 28 0.09 -9.39 -14.03
CA LEU A 28 -0.74 -10.60 -13.99
C LEU A 28 -1.94 -10.44 -13.04
N ALA A 29 -1.75 -9.85 -11.87
CA ALA A 29 -2.81 -9.58 -10.90
C ALA A 29 -3.86 -8.63 -11.48
N TYR A 30 -3.44 -7.56 -12.16
CA TYR A 30 -4.33 -6.65 -12.89
C TYR A 30 -5.15 -7.39 -13.96
N ARG A 31 -4.49 -8.19 -14.81
CA ARG A 31 -5.18 -8.97 -15.85
C ARG A 31 -6.15 -9.98 -15.25
N CYS A 32 -5.77 -10.63 -14.15
CA CYS A 32 -6.66 -11.57 -13.46
C CYS A 32 -7.84 -10.84 -12.81
N LEU A 33 -7.64 -9.67 -12.20
CA LEU A 33 -8.73 -8.88 -11.63
C LEU A 33 -9.79 -8.57 -12.68
N ILE A 34 -9.38 -8.05 -13.85
CA ILE A 34 -10.31 -7.64 -14.90
C ILE A 34 -10.97 -8.85 -15.59
N CYS A 35 -10.22 -9.91 -15.87
CA CYS A 35 -10.74 -11.00 -16.70
C CYS A 35 -11.27 -12.20 -15.91
N LYS A 36 -10.67 -12.53 -14.76
CA LYS A 36 -10.93 -13.75 -13.99
C LYS A 36 -10.65 -13.54 -12.49
N PRO A 37 -11.43 -12.72 -11.77
CA PRO A 37 -11.16 -12.39 -10.37
C PRO A 37 -11.14 -13.63 -9.46
N GLY A 38 -11.89 -14.69 -9.80
CA GLY A 38 -11.82 -15.99 -9.10
C GLY A 38 -10.46 -16.69 -9.22
N LEU A 39 -9.75 -16.55 -10.35
CA LEU A 39 -8.38 -17.06 -10.48
C LEU A 39 -7.43 -16.30 -9.55
N LEU A 40 -7.57 -14.97 -9.48
CA LEU A 40 -6.77 -14.15 -8.57
C LEU A 40 -7.03 -14.54 -7.10
N LEU A 41 -8.28 -14.80 -6.73
CA LEU A 41 -8.66 -15.26 -5.39
C LEU A 41 -7.95 -16.58 -5.03
N ILE A 42 -7.94 -17.55 -5.94
CA ILE A 42 -7.23 -18.82 -5.75
C ILE A 42 -5.74 -18.56 -5.55
N ILE A 43 -5.12 -17.73 -6.40
CA ILE A 43 -3.70 -17.36 -6.27
C ILE A 43 -3.41 -16.74 -4.91
N VAL A 44 -4.26 -15.83 -4.43
CA VAL A 44 -4.11 -15.18 -3.11
C VAL A 44 -4.16 -16.20 -1.98
N TYR A 45 -5.15 -17.10 -1.96
CA TYR A 45 -5.25 -18.11 -0.91
C TYR A 45 -4.15 -19.16 -0.97
N THR A 46 -3.80 -19.65 -2.16
CA THR A 46 -2.68 -20.59 -2.33
C THR A 46 -1.36 -19.98 -1.89
N THR A 47 -1.08 -18.73 -2.28
CA THR A 47 0.14 -18.03 -1.86
C THR A 47 0.15 -17.79 -0.36
N SER A 48 -1.00 -17.43 0.23
CA SER A 48 -1.15 -17.29 1.68
C SER A 48 -0.85 -18.61 2.40
N ALA A 49 -1.38 -19.73 1.91
CA ALA A 49 -1.13 -21.06 2.48
C ALA A 49 0.35 -21.44 2.37
N ILE A 50 0.99 -21.18 1.22
CA ILE A 50 2.43 -21.40 1.04
C ILE A 50 3.24 -20.60 2.07
N ILE A 51 2.93 -19.31 2.25
CA ILE A 51 3.62 -18.47 3.24
C ILE A 51 3.44 -19.03 4.66
N ILE A 52 2.22 -19.40 5.06
CA ILE A 52 1.95 -19.97 6.40
C ILE A 52 2.75 -21.26 6.63
N LEU A 53 2.80 -22.14 5.63
CA LEU A 53 3.42 -23.45 5.78
C LEU A 53 4.96 -23.39 5.75
N PHE A 54 5.51 -22.55 4.88
CA PHE A 54 6.93 -22.57 4.54
C PHE A 54 7.73 -21.38 5.06
N ASP A 55 7.12 -20.22 5.33
CA ASP A 55 7.87 -19.06 5.82
C ASP A 55 8.19 -19.20 7.32
N ARG A 56 9.43 -19.60 7.59
CA ARG A 56 10.00 -19.69 8.94
C ARG A 56 10.86 -18.49 9.33
N THR A 57 10.95 -17.49 8.45
CA THR A 57 11.89 -16.37 8.58
C THR A 57 11.23 -15.07 9.00
N SER A 58 9.95 -14.90 8.67
CA SER A 58 9.19 -13.72 9.06
C SER A 58 8.96 -13.64 10.57
N THR A 59 9.07 -12.44 11.12
CA THR A 59 8.65 -12.14 12.49
C THR A 59 7.14 -12.30 12.64
N LYS A 60 6.66 -12.43 13.89
CA LYS A 60 5.20 -12.47 14.17
C LYS A 60 4.46 -11.26 13.59
N GLY A 61 5.08 -10.08 13.63
CA GLY A 61 4.50 -8.85 13.07
C GLY A 61 4.44 -8.86 11.54
N GLU A 62 5.50 -9.31 10.86
CA GLU A 62 5.50 -9.47 9.39
C GLU A 62 4.47 -10.51 8.94
N MET A 63 4.36 -11.63 9.65
CA MET A 63 3.36 -12.65 9.37
C MET A 63 1.94 -12.12 9.59
N ALA A 64 1.68 -11.43 10.71
CA ALA A 64 0.38 -10.82 10.99
C ALA A 64 -0.01 -9.79 9.92
N LYS A 65 0.93 -8.94 9.49
CA LYS A 65 0.72 -7.99 8.39
C LYS A 65 0.42 -8.71 7.08
N THR A 66 1.14 -9.79 6.77
CA THR A 66 0.89 -10.60 5.57
C THR A 66 -0.51 -11.20 5.61
N MET A 67 -0.93 -11.78 6.72
CA MET A 67 -2.27 -12.36 6.87
C MET A 67 -3.39 -11.30 6.84
N ALA A 68 -3.15 -10.13 7.43
CA ALA A 68 -4.09 -9.02 7.40
C ALA A 68 -4.29 -8.45 5.99
N THR A 69 -3.22 -8.37 5.19
CA THR A 69 -3.24 -7.73 3.87
C THR A 69 -3.59 -8.69 2.73
N MET A 70 -3.16 -9.95 2.79
CA MET A 70 -3.41 -10.97 1.76
C MET A 70 -4.77 -11.66 1.91
N PRO A 71 -4.96 -12.71 2.73
CA PRO A 71 -6.21 -13.46 2.76
C PRO A 71 -7.37 -12.65 3.36
N LEU A 72 -7.10 -11.82 4.38
CA LEU A 72 -8.13 -10.99 5.01
C LEU A 72 -8.39 -9.73 4.18
N GLY A 73 -7.37 -9.00 3.75
CA GLY A 73 -7.51 -7.82 2.89
C GLY A 73 -7.97 -8.16 1.47
N LEU A 74 -7.02 -8.42 0.58
CA LEU A 74 -7.31 -8.67 -0.84
C LEU A 74 -8.23 -9.88 -1.07
N GLY A 75 -8.07 -10.94 -0.28
CA GLY A 75 -8.89 -12.15 -0.38
C GLY A 75 -10.36 -11.90 -0.08
N SER A 76 -10.69 -11.11 0.94
CA SER A 76 -12.10 -10.77 1.23
C SER A 76 -12.72 -9.90 0.16
N VAL A 77 -11.97 -8.94 -0.39
CA VAL A 77 -12.42 -8.08 -1.49
C VAL A 77 -12.72 -8.91 -2.74
N LEU A 78 -11.79 -9.81 -3.11
CA LEU A 78 -11.99 -10.70 -4.25
C LEU A 78 -13.11 -11.71 -4.03
N LEU A 79 -13.27 -12.24 -2.81
CA LEU A 79 -14.39 -13.12 -2.47
C LEU A 79 -15.72 -12.39 -2.63
N PHE A 80 -15.80 -11.13 -2.17
CA PHE A 80 -17.00 -10.31 -2.33
C PHE A 80 -17.28 -9.98 -3.81
N ILE A 81 -16.23 -9.71 -4.60
CA ILE A 81 -16.33 -9.51 -6.06
C ILE A 81 -16.87 -10.75 -6.77
N VAL A 82 -16.41 -11.95 -6.40
CA VAL A 82 -16.81 -13.21 -7.04
C VAL A 82 -18.18 -13.71 -6.56
N ALA A 83 -18.66 -13.22 -5.42
CA ALA A 83 -19.94 -13.63 -4.85
C ALA A 83 -21.13 -13.31 -5.77
N SER A 84 -22.21 -14.10 -5.61
CA SER A 84 -23.45 -13.90 -6.36
C SER A 84 -24.11 -12.57 -6.00
N GLY A 85 -24.92 -12.02 -6.92
CA GLY A 85 -25.67 -10.77 -6.69
C GLY A 85 -26.51 -10.76 -5.40
N PRO A 86 -27.28 -11.81 -5.09
CA PRO A 86 -28.03 -11.90 -3.83
C PRO A 86 -27.12 -11.84 -2.59
N THR A 87 -26.01 -12.59 -2.60
CA THR A 87 -25.04 -12.58 -1.49
C THR A 87 -24.40 -11.20 -1.32
N LYS A 88 -24.06 -10.52 -2.43
CA LYS A 88 -23.53 -9.16 -2.38
C LYS A 88 -24.53 -8.21 -1.72
N ALA A 89 -25.80 -8.24 -2.13
CA ALA A 89 -26.83 -7.37 -1.59
C ALA A 89 -27.07 -7.59 -0.09
N GLU A 90 -27.10 -8.86 0.34
CA GLU A 90 -27.27 -9.23 1.75
C GLU A 90 -26.10 -8.75 2.63
N TRP A 91 -24.86 -8.93 2.16
CA TRP A 91 -23.67 -8.68 2.96
C TRP A 91 -23.02 -7.31 2.73
N LEU A 92 -23.52 -6.49 1.79
CA LEU A 92 -22.92 -5.21 1.41
C LEU A 92 -22.70 -4.29 2.61
N HIS A 93 -23.66 -4.21 3.53
CA HIS A 93 -23.55 -3.35 4.69
C HIS A 93 -22.42 -3.80 5.63
N ALA A 94 -22.39 -5.09 5.98
CA ALA A 94 -21.36 -5.67 6.82
C ALA A 94 -19.97 -5.56 6.17
N PHE A 95 -19.90 -5.80 4.86
CA PHE A 95 -18.67 -5.66 4.09
C PHE A 95 -18.17 -4.21 4.05
N THR A 96 -19.08 -3.24 3.92
CA THR A 96 -18.74 -1.80 4.00
C THR A 96 -18.14 -1.43 5.35
N ILE A 97 -18.72 -1.92 6.45
CA ILE A 97 -18.16 -1.73 7.78
C ILE A 97 -16.77 -2.36 7.87
N TYR A 98 -16.62 -3.61 7.45
CA TYR A 98 -15.34 -4.32 7.44
C TYR A 98 -14.24 -3.56 6.69
N VAL A 99 -14.52 -3.13 5.46
CA VAL A 99 -13.59 -2.38 4.63
C VAL A 99 -13.23 -1.04 5.26
N ASN A 100 -14.20 -0.31 5.80
CA ASN A 100 -13.93 0.94 6.51
C ASN A 100 -12.96 0.71 7.66
N PHE A 101 -13.21 -0.29 8.51
CA PHE A 101 -12.29 -0.64 9.60
C PHE A 101 -10.90 -1.02 9.07
N ALA A 102 -10.82 -1.80 7.99
CA ALA A 102 -9.55 -2.20 7.40
C ALA A 102 -8.77 -1.00 6.84
N VAL A 103 -9.42 -0.10 6.10
CA VAL A 103 -8.78 1.08 5.48
C VAL A 103 -8.34 2.08 6.54
N TYR A 104 -9.25 2.53 7.41
CA TYR A 104 -8.92 3.51 8.45
C TYR A 104 -7.95 2.94 9.47
N GLY A 105 -8.12 1.67 9.84
CA GLY A 105 -7.21 0.96 10.73
C GLY A 105 -5.80 0.84 10.15
N ASN A 106 -5.66 0.45 8.88
CA ASN A 106 -4.36 0.35 8.22
C ASN A 106 -3.64 1.71 8.18
N ILE A 107 -4.37 2.80 7.88
CA ILE A 107 -3.80 4.15 7.86
C ILE A 107 -3.38 4.57 9.27
N LEU A 108 -4.26 4.43 10.26
CA LEU A 108 -3.99 4.84 11.63
C LEU A 108 -2.85 4.04 12.27
N MET A 109 -2.74 2.74 11.98
CA MET A 109 -1.64 1.91 12.46
C MET A 109 -0.27 2.39 11.98
N MET A 110 -0.19 3.14 10.87
CA MET A 110 1.08 3.72 10.42
C MET A 110 1.65 4.75 11.41
N VAL A 111 0.83 5.36 12.29
CA VAL A 111 1.30 6.24 13.38
C VAL A 111 2.18 5.47 14.38
N ALA A 112 1.92 4.17 14.57
CA ALA A 112 2.68 3.31 15.46
C ALA A 112 4.03 2.86 14.86
N THR A 113 4.33 3.24 13.62
CA THR A 113 5.61 2.94 12.99
C THR A 113 6.76 3.53 13.83
N PRO A 114 7.79 2.74 14.17
CA PRO A 114 8.94 3.25 14.90
C PRO A 114 9.63 4.39 14.14
N TYR A 115 9.79 5.55 14.76
CA TYR A 115 10.38 6.74 14.13
C TYR A 115 11.92 6.65 13.99
N GLY A 116 12.53 5.65 14.65
CA GLY A 116 13.95 5.33 14.48
C GLY A 116 14.92 6.44 14.90
N GLY A 117 14.53 7.31 15.84
CA GLY A 117 15.39 8.42 16.28
C GLY A 117 15.48 9.60 15.32
N THR A 118 14.78 9.55 14.17
CA THR A 118 14.92 10.56 13.10
C THR A 118 13.91 11.71 13.22
N PHE A 119 14.27 12.90 12.74
CA PHE A 119 13.36 14.04 12.65
C PHE A 119 12.22 13.73 11.69
N ARG A 120 12.52 13.17 10.52
CA ARG A 120 11.47 12.81 9.53
C ARG A 120 10.48 11.79 10.09
N GLY A 121 10.92 10.88 10.96
CA GLY A 121 10.05 9.91 11.61
C GLY A 121 9.01 10.56 12.52
N ILE A 122 9.38 11.62 13.24
CA ILE A 122 8.44 12.42 14.03
C ILE A 122 7.46 13.15 13.11
N CYS A 123 7.97 13.81 12.07
CA CYS A 123 7.14 14.52 11.09
C CYS A 123 6.14 13.57 10.39
N CYS A 124 6.54 12.34 10.05
CA CYS A 124 5.66 11.32 9.51
C CYS A 124 4.50 10.98 10.44
N LYS A 125 4.71 10.92 11.76
CA LYS A 125 3.61 10.68 12.71
C LYS A 125 2.58 11.81 12.67
N VAL A 126 3.05 13.05 12.67
CA VAL A 126 2.18 14.24 12.56
C VAL A 126 1.41 14.21 11.24
N ALA A 127 2.10 13.97 10.12
CA ALA A 127 1.48 13.86 8.80
C ALA A 127 0.43 12.74 8.75
N CYS A 128 0.73 11.58 9.32
CA CYS A 128 -0.17 10.44 9.38
C CYS A 128 -1.44 10.77 10.17
N LEU A 129 -1.32 11.43 11.33
CA LEU A 129 -2.47 11.86 12.13
C LEU A 129 -3.35 12.85 11.35
N SER A 130 -2.76 13.85 10.70
CA SER A 130 -3.49 14.82 9.88
C SER A 130 -4.19 14.17 8.68
N LEU A 131 -3.51 13.25 7.97
CA LEU A 131 -4.08 12.49 6.86
C LEU A 131 -5.21 11.56 7.32
N SER A 132 -5.06 10.94 8.49
CA SER A 132 -6.08 10.08 9.10
C SER A 132 -7.32 10.89 9.45
N ALA A 133 -7.16 12.05 10.09
CA ALA A 133 -8.27 12.94 10.40
C ALA A 133 -8.99 13.39 9.12
N TRP A 134 -8.24 13.75 8.08
CA TRP A 134 -8.82 14.13 6.79
C TRP A 134 -9.65 13.00 6.17
N ILE A 135 -9.11 11.79 6.02
CA ILE A 135 -9.86 10.70 5.37
C ILE A 135 -11.07 10.24 6.20
N VAL A 136 -10.97 10.27 7.53
CA VAL A 136 -12.10 9.98 8.44
C VAL A 136 -13.23 10.99 8.22
N LEU A 137 -12.92 12.28 8.09
CA LEU A 137 -13.91 13.31 7.78
C LEU A 137 -14.51 13.13 6.38
N GLN A 138 -13.73 12.72 5.37
CA GLN A 138 -14.28 12.39 4.05
C GLN A 138 -15.25 11.20 4.12
N GLY A 139 -14.89 10.16 4.88
CA GLY A 139 -15.77 9.03 5.17
C GLY A 139 -17.07 9.44 5.84
N TYR A 140 -17.00 10.35 6.81
CA TYR A 140 -18.17 10.89 7.49
C TYR A 140 -19.09 11.68 6.55
N GLN A 141 -18.53 12.51 5.65
CA GLN A 141 -19.32 13.29 4.68
C GLN A 141 -20.13 12.41 3.73
N VAL A 142 -19.61 11.24 3.35
CA VAL A 142 -20.35 10.25 2.55
C VAL A 142 -21.15 9.26 3.41
N GLN A 143 -21.41 9.59 4.68
CA GLN A 143 -22.21 8.79 5.62
C GLN A 143 -21.68 7.35 5.77
N TRP A 144 -20.37 7.17 5.68
CA TRP A 144 -19.68 5.87 5.74
C TRP A 144 -20.07 4.87 4.64
N LYS A 145 -20.84 5.31 3.63
CA LYS A 145 -21.18 4.53 2.43
C LYS A 145 -20.05 4.67 1.40
N THR A 146 -18.90 4.13 1.77
CA THR A 146 -17.63 4.32 1.06
C THR A 146 -17.40 3.31 -0.06
N ILE A 147 -18.23 2.28 -0.16
CA ILE A 147 -18.16 1.27 -1.21
C ILE A 147 -19.24 1.53 -2.25
N MET A 148 -18.83 1.54 -3.51
CA MET A 148 -19.72 1.38 -4.64
C MET A 148 -19.33 0.10 -5.39
N LEU A 149 -20.31 -0.68 -5.83
CA LEU A 149 -20.08 -1.79 -6.75
C LEU A 149 -20.33 -1.27 -8.17
N HIS A 150 -19.34 -1.37 -9.04
CA HIS A 150 -19.47 -1.04 -10.45
C HIS A 150 -18.84 -2.16 -11.28
N ASP A 151 -19.65 -2.87 -12.06
CA ASP A 151 -19.22 -3.96 -12.95
C ASP A 151 -18.26 -4.97 -12.26
N ASP A 152 -18.66 -5.44 -11.08
CA ASP A 152 -17.88 -6.36 -10.24
C ASP A 152 -16.49 -5.84 -9.83
N LEU A 153 -16.24 -4.53 -9.94
CA LEU A 153 -15.09 -3.87 -9.35
C LEU A 153 -15.42 -3.31 -7.96
N PHE A 154 -14.48 -3.48 -7.03
CA PHE A 154 -14.50 -2.80 -5.75
C PHE A 154 -14.09 -1.33 -5.91
N VAL A 155 -15.00 -0.41 -5.61
CA VAL A 155 -14.74 1.04 -5.67
C VAL A 155 -14.81 1.64 -4.29
N PHE A 156 -13.77 2.37 -3.90
CA PHE A 156 -13.73 3.13 -2.65
C PHE A 156 -13.90 4.63 -2.95
N THR A 157 -15.03 5.22 -2.52
CA THR A 157 -15.44 6.57 -2.92
C THR A 157 -15.04 7.66 -1.94
N ALA A 158 -14.51 7.32 -0.77
CA ALA A 158 -14.21 8.31 0.27
C ALA A 158 -12.89 9.07 0.02
N SER A 159 -11.97 8.54 -0.77
CA SER A 159 -10.68 9.18 -1.02
C SER A 159 -10.76 10.19 -2.16
N SER A 160 -10.33 11.43 -1.91
CA SER A 160 -10.12 12.43 -2.98
C SER A 160 -8.76 12.31 -3.67
N LYS A 161 -8.64 12.78 -4.93
CA LYS A 161 -7.34 12.85 -5.64
C LYS A 161 -6.25 13.54 -4.80
N SER A 162 -6.58 14.67 -4.19
CA SER A 162 -5.64 15.42 -3.35
C SER A 162 -5.17 14.61 -2.14
N TRP A 163 -6.07 13.86 -1.51
CA TRP A 163 -5.71 12.98 -0.41
C TRP A 163 -4.79 11.85 -0.88
N ILE A 164 -5.10 11.22 -2.03
CA ILE A 164 -4.28 10.14 -2.62
C ILE A 164 -2.85 10.60 -2.88
N PHE A 165 -2.65 11.77 -3.51
CA PHE A 165 -1.31 12.28 -3.76
C PHE A 165 -0.57 12.67 -2.47
N ALA A 166 -1.26 13.30 -1.52
CA ALA A 166 -0.66 13.64 -0.23
C ALA A 166 -0.25 12.38 0.55
N HIS A 167 -1.10 11.35 0.55
CA HIS A 167 -0.82 10.05 1.14
C HIS A 167 0.36 9.35 0.44
N ALA A 168 0.45 9.41 -0.89
CA ALA A 168 1.57 8.84 -1.63
C ALA A 168 2.90 9.50 -1.28
N VAL A 169 2.95 10.84 -1.19
CA VAL A 169 4.15 11.56 -0.74
C VAL A 169 4.52 11.17 0.69
N TYR A 170 3.54 11.15 1.59
CA TYR A 170 3.74 10.71 2.97
C TYR A 170 4.31 9.29 3.05
N ARG A 171 3.69 8.32 2.35
CA ARG A 171 4.07 6.90 2.41
C ARG A 171 5.41 6.64 1.75
N PHE A 172 5.76 7.39 0.71
CA PHE A 172 7.12 7.41 0.15
C PHE A 172 8.15 7.78 1.23
N ILE A 173 7.93 8.87 1.98
CA ILE A 173 8.82 9.29 3.06
C ILE A 173 8.85 8.26 4.19
N LEU A 174 7.69 7.75 4.61
CA LEU A 174 7.56 6.74 5.66
C LEU A 174 8.40 5.49 5.37
N LEU A 175 8.38 5.02 4.12
CA LEU A 175 9.12 3.82 3.70
C LEU A 175 10.64 4.03 3.62
N THR A 176 11.12 5.25 3.83
CA THR A 176 12.54 5.54 4.01
C THR A 176 13.00 5.45 5.47
N LEU A 177 12.09 5.20 6.43
CA LEU A 177 12.46 5.11 7.84
C LEU A 177 13.32 3.88 8.14
N PRO A 178 14.24 3.96 9.13
CA PRO A 178 15.18 2.89 9.45
C PRO A 178 14.51 1.54 9.78
N CYS A 179 13.28 1.55 10.29
CA CYS A 179 12.52 0.33 10.60
C CYS A 179 12.17 -0.52 9.38
N PHE A 180 12.21 0.03 8.17
CA PHE A 180 12.01 -0.70 6.92
C PHE A 180 13.30 -1.25 6.32
N GLY A 181 14.41 -1.26 7.08
CA GLY A 181 15.71 -1.73 6.62
C GLY A 181 16.28 -0.82 5.53
N SER A 182 16.73 -1.38 4.41
CA SER A 182 17.16 -0.55 3.26
C SER A 182 15.98 0.19 2.60
N GLY A 183 14.75 -0.28 2.82
CA GLY A 183 13.55 0.19 2.13
C GLY A 183 13.50 -0.11 0.63
N ARG A 184 14.59 -0.59 0.00
CA ARG A 184 14.77 -0.70 -1.48
C ARG A 184 13.68 -1.48 -2.20
N ARG A 185 13.07 -2.47 -1.53
CA ARG A 185 11.95 -3.28 -2.06
C ARG A 185 10.60 -2.57 -2.04
N HIS A 186 10.44 -1.53 -1.22
CA HIS A 186 9.17 -0.85 -0.97
C HIS A 186 9.10 0.54 -1.61
N ARG A 187 10.22 1.15 -2.02
CA ARG A 187 10.28 2.54 -2.51
C ARG A 187 9.42 2.83 -3.74
N LEU A 188 9.14 1.83 -4.58
CA LEU A 188 8.30 1.97 -5.76
C LEU A 188 6.81 1.64 -5.51
N MET A 189 6.44 1.28 -4.28
CA MET A 189 5.08 0.86 -3.96
C MET A 189 4.03 1.92 -4.34
N GLU A 190 4.27 3.20 -4.05
CA GLU A 190 3.34 4.27 -4.43
C GLU A 190 3.29 4.50 -5.95
N VAL A 191 4.40 4.30 -6.65
CA VAL A 191 4.43 4.36 -8.12
C VAL A 191 3.56 3.24 -8.71
N TYR A 192 3.64 2.04 -8.14
CA TYR A 192 2.77 0.93 -8.54
C TYR A 192 1.31 1.18 -8.19
N SER A 193 1.00 1.66 -6.99
CA SER A 193 -0.39 1.96 -6.60
C SER A 193 -1.01 3.03 -7.51
N LEU A 194 -0.30 4.12 -7.79
CA LEU A 194 -0.77 5.17 -8.70
C LEU A 194 -0.87 4.69 -10.15
N GLY A 195 0.12 3.92 -10.63
CA GLY A 195 0.12 3.36 -11.98
C GLY A 195 -1.03 2.38 -12.18
N LEU A 196 -1.27 1.49 -11.22
CA LEU A 196 -2.38 0.54 -11.27
C LEU A 196 -3.74 1.26 -11.13
N THR A 197 -3.82 2.32 -10.31
CA THR A 197 -5.01 3.18 -10.23
C THR A 197 -5.34 3.79 -11.59
N TYR A 198 -4.33 4.32 -12.28
CA TYR A 198 -4.48 4.87 -13.63
C TYR A 198 -4.93 3.81 -14.64
N LEU A 199 -4.30 2.64 -14.65
CA LEU A 199 -4.69 1.53 -15.54
C LEU A 199 -6.12 1.07 -15.30
N LEU A 200 -6.53 0.92 -14.04
CA LEU A 200 -7.90 0.56 -13.67
C LEU A 200 -8.90 1.63 -14.15
N SER A 201 -8.63 2.90 -13.86
CA SER A 201 -9.46 4.03 -14.30
C SER A 201 -9.60 4.07 -15.82
N TRP A 202 -8.50 3.87 -16.55
CA TRP A 202 -8.51 3.82 -18.01
C TRP A 202 -9.32 2.63 -18.55
N SER A 203 -9.14 1.44 -17.98
CA SER A 203 -9.80 0.22 -18.44
C SER A 203 -11.29 0.14 -18.13
N THR A 204 -11.75 0.81 -17.06
CA THR A 204 -13.13 0.75 -16.57
C THR A 204 -13.93 2.02 -16.88
N GLY A 205 -13.27 3.11 -17.27
CA GLY A 205 -13.91 4.42 -17.44
C GLY A 205 -14.28 5.12 -16.12
N LEU A 206 -13.95 4.52 -14.97
CA LEU A 206 -14.23 5.09 -13.66
C LEU A 206 -13.27 6.25 -13.33
N PRO A 207 -13.70 7.20 -12.47
CA PRO A 207 -12.82 8.22 -11.93
C PRO A 207 -11.57 7.63 -11.28
N PHE A 208 -10.43 8.30 -11.44
CA PHE A 208 -9.13 7.85 -10.91
C PHE A 208 -9.19 7.53 -9.41
N GLU A 209 -9.78 8.42 -8.63
CA GLU A 209 -9.89 8.34 -7.19
C GLU A 209 -10.66 7.10 -6.70
N TYR A 210 -11.59 6.62 -7.50
CA TYR A 210 -12.45 5.47 -7.19
C TYR A 210 -11.70 4.14 -7.32
N CYS A 211 -10.66 4.12 -8.15
CA CYS A 211 -9.87 2.93 -8.41
C CYS A 211 -8.72 2.75 -7.40
N PHE A 212 -8.37 3.79 -6.62
CA PHE A 212 -7.19 3.78 -5.76
C PHE A 212 -7.27 2.72 -4.66
N GLY A 213 -8.45 2.58 -4.02
CA GLY A 213 -8.65 1.59 -2.98
C GLY A 213 -8.35 0.17 -3.45
N MET A 214 -8.83 -0.21 -4.64
CA MET A 214 -8.54 -1.53 -5.21
C MET A 214 -7.08 -1.67 -5.63
N ALA A 215 -6.50 -0.64 -6.24
CA ALA A 215 -5.10 -0.65 -6.66
C ALA A 215 -4.16 -0.86 -5.46
N ASP A 216 -4.33 -0.10 -4.37
CA ASP A 216 -3.49 -0.24 -3.17
C ASP A 216 -3.73 -1.58 -2.46
N THR A 217 -4.97 -2.09 -2.50
CA THR A 217 -5.33 -3.43 -2.01
C THR A 217 -4.72 -4.56 -2.85
N ILE A 218 -4.27 -4.31 -4.08
CA ILE A 218 -3.47 -5.29 -4.85
C ILE A 218 -1.98 -5.11 -4.57
N VAL A 219 -1.49 -3.88 -4.63
CA VAL A 219 -0.06 -3.58 -4.60
C VAL A 219 0.55 -3.88 -3.24
N ALA A 220 -0.07 -3.41 -2.15
CA ALA A 220 0.51 -3.58 -0.82
C ALA A 220 0.61 -5.06 -0.39
N PRO A 221 -0.41 -5.92 -0.61
CA PRO A 221 -0.28 -7.35 -0.37
C PRO A 221 0.72 -8.02 -1.31
N ALA A 222 0.77 -7.65 -2.60
CA ALA A 222 1.71 -8.24 -3.56
C ALA A 222 3.17 -7.97 -3.17
N VAL A 223 3.51 -6.74 -2.77
CA VAL A 223 4.85 -6.39 -2.26
C VAL A 223 5.19 -7.23 -1.04
N THR A 224 4.26 -7.35 -0.09
CA THR A 224 4.47 -8.09 1.16
C THR A 224 4.67 -9.58 0.89
N ALA A 225 3.76 -10.19 0.12
CA ALA A 225 3.82 -11.60 -0.24
C ALA A 225 5.07 -11.93 -1.07
N TRP A 226 5.41 -11.10 -2.05
CA TRP A 226 6.61 -11.32 -2.86
C TRP A 226 7.89 -11.18 -2.03
N SER A 227 7.91 -10.25 -1.06
CA SER A 227 9.01 -10.12 -0.10
C SER A 227 9.16 -11.40 0.74
N SER A 228 8.06 -11.96 1.26
CA SER A 228 8.09 -13.23 2.01
C SER A 228 8.53 -14.40 1.13
N VAL A 229 7.88 -14.63 -0.02
CA VAL A 229 8.19 -15.74 -0.94
C VAL A 229 9.64 -15.68 -1.41
N SER A 230 10.12 -14.50 -1.85
CA SER A 230 11.51 -14.35 -2.30
C SER A 230 12.53 -14.64 -1.20
N LYS A 231 12.23 -14.29 0.06
CA LYS A 231 13.06 -14.61 1.23
C LYS A 231 13.01 -16.11 1.56
N THR A 232 11.82 -16.70 1.62
CA THR A 232 11.61 -18.11 2.00
C THR A 232 12.34 -19.06 1.05
N PHE A 233 12.25 -18.80 -0.26
CA PHE A 233 12.84 -19.67 -1.29
C PHE A 233 14.20 -19.17 -1.79
N ASN A 234 14.77 -18.13 -1.18
CA ASN A 234 16.02 -17.49 -1.59
C ASN A 234 16.08 -17.15 -3.10
N LEU A 235 14.95 -16.72 -3.68
CA LEU A 235 14.82 -16.46 -5.12
C LEU A 235 15.56 -15.19 -5.55
N ILE A 236 15.69 -14.24 -4.63
CA ILE A 236 16.36 -12.95 -4.85
C ILE A 236 17.36 -12.77 -3.72
N PRO A 237 18.61 -12.33 -4.01
CA PRO A 237 19.60 -12.08 -2.99
C PRO A 237 18.98 -11.30 -1.82
N ARG A 238 19.25 -11.77 -0.60
CA ARG A 238 18.80 -11.05 0.59
C ARG A 238 19.34 -9.64 0.50
N ASP A 239 18.48 -8.69 0.81
CA ASP A 239 18.88 -7.31 0.97
C ASP A 239 19.98 -7.28 2.04
N VAL A 240 21.23 -7.12 1.59
CA VAL A 240 22.39 -7.47 2.40
C VAL A 240 22.45 -6.47 3.54
N ARG A 241 22.17 -6.94 4.76
CA ARG A 241 22.49 -6.23 6.01
C ARG A 241 24.00 -6.25 6.20
N LYS A 242 24.75 -5.61 5.30
CA LYS A 242 26.20 -5.46 5.44
C LYS A 242 26.39 -4.46 6.57
N GLY A 243 26.91 -4.95 7.70
CA GLY A 243 27.24 -4.11 8.84
C GLY A 243 28.18 -3.01 8.41
N GLN A 244 27.71 -1.77 8.47
CA GLN A 244 28.48 -0.54 8.62
C GLN A 244 27.48 0.62 8.82
N SER A 245 27.60 1.25 9.99
CA SER A 245 27.25 2.64 10.32
C SER A 245 26.63 3.51 9.23
N SER A 246 25.29 3.51 9.13
CA SER A 246 24.41 4.70 9.10
C SER A 246 23.02 4.24 8.65
N GLU A 247 22.03 4.55 9.46
CA GLU A 247 20.61 4.28 9.29
C GLU A 247 20.11 4.76 7.91
N SER A 248 19.29 3.96 7.21
CA SER A 248 18.55 4.30 5.97
C SER A 248 19.31 4.71 4.69
N GLY A 249 20.62 4.99 4.76
CA GLY A 249 21.37 5.58 3.63
C GLY A 249 20.96 7.01 3.28
N ILE A 250 20.27 7.70 4.21
CA ILE A 250 19.85 9.10 4.09
C ILE A 250 20.72 9.93 5.01
N SER A 251 21.32 11.00 4.49
CA SER A 251 22.12 11.94 5.26
C SER A 251 21.26 12.76 6.22
N ASP A 252 21.87 13.36 7.25
CA ASP A 252 21.17 14.26 8.18
C ASP A 252 20.44 15.40 7.45
N ALA A 253 21.05 15.96 6.40
CA ALA A 253 20.40 16.94 5.54
C ALA A 253 19.16 16.36 4.83
N GLY A 254 19.26 15.13 4.33
CA GLY A 254 18.12 14.41 3.75
C GLY A 254 17.01 14.14 4.75
N ASP A 255 17.36 13.86 6.02
CA ASP A 255 16.40 13.69 7.10
C ASP A 255 15.60 14.98 7.35
N ILE A 256 16.29 16.12 7.41
CA ILE A 256 15.66 17.44 7.58
C ILE A 256 14.74 17.74 6.40
N TRP A 257 15.21 17.59 5.16
CA TRP A 257 14.41 17.90 3.96
C TRP A 257 13.16 17.03 3.86
N LEU A 258 13.29 15.71 4.07
CA LEU A 258 12.15 14.81 4.07
C LEU A 258 11.18 15.11 5.23
N GLY A 259 11.70 15.51 6.39
CA GLY A 259 10.89 15.97 7.52
C GLY A 259 10.08 17.23 7.19
N ILE A 260 10.69 18.23 6.54
CA ILE A 260 10.01 19.45 6.07
C ILE A 260 8.89 19.09 5.09
N VAL A 261 9.15 18.20 4.13
CA VAL A 261 8.12 17.75 3.17
C VAL A 261 6.99 17.03 3.91
N ALA A 262 7.28 16.17 4.89
CA ALA A 262 6.26 15.51 5.69
C ALA A 262 5.43 16.53 6.50
N LEU A 263 6.04 17.58 7.06
CA LEU A 263 5.31 18.66 7.74
C LEU A 263 4.44 19.46 6.78
N ALA A 264 4.90 19.71 5.55
CA ALA A 264 4.09 20.37 4.53
C ALA A 264 2.85 19.52 4.17
N VAL A 265 3.02 18.20 4.05
CA VAL A 265 1.89 17.25 3.89
C VAL A 265 0.94 17.33 5.09
N ALA A 266 1.47 17.36 6.32
CA ALA A 266 0.68 17.47 7.53
C ALA A 266 -0.15 18.76 7.57
N ALA A 267 0.48 19.91 7.28
CA ALA A 267 -0.18 21.21 7.24
C ALA A 267 -1.27 21.24 6.17
N TYR A 268 -0.98 20.74 4.97
CA TYR A 268 -1.95 20.64 3.88
C TYR A 268 -3.15 19.77 4.27
N ALA A 269 -2.89 18.57 4.83
CA ALA A 269 -3.92 17.66 5.29
C ALA A 269 -4.75 18.27 6.43
N GLY A 270 -4.13 18.97 7.37
CA GLY A 270 -4.80 19.67 8.47
C GLY A 270 -5.73 20.78 7.97
N LEU A 271 -5.28 21.60 7.01
CA LEU A 271 -6.12 22.63 6.39
C LEU A 271 -7.33 22.02 5.68
N LYS A 272 -7.14 20.90 4.98
CA LYS A 272 -8.24 20.18 4.33
C LYS A 272 -9.21 19.58 5.34
N ALA A 273 -8.72 18.95 6.41
CA ALA A 273 -9.56 18.45 7.48
C ALA A 273 -10.41 19.57 8.11
N LEU A 274 -9.80 20.71 8.45
CA LEU A 274 -10.49 21.88 9.00
C LEU A 274 -11.56 22.44 8.06
N SER A 275 -11.32 22.38 6.75
CA SER A 275 -12.31 22.82 5.77
C SER A 275 -13.54 21.90 5.68
N LEU A 276 -13.38 20.61 6.00
CA LEU A 276 -14.46 19.62 5.97
C LEU A 276 -15.25 19.55 7.29
N SER A 277 -14.68 20.06 8.38
CA SER A 277 -15.34 20.12 9.70
C SER A 277 -16.22 21.35 9.90
N ARG A 278 -16.21 22.30 8.94
CA ARG A 278 -17.08 23.47 8.92
C ARG A 278 -18.33 23.15 8.10
#